data_AF-A0A644YMZ7-F1
#
_entry.id   AF-A0A644YMZ7-F1
#
_cell.length_a   1.000
_cell.length_b   1.000
_cell.length_c   1.000
_cell.angle_alpha   90.00
_cell.angle_beta   90.00
_cell.angle_gamma   90.00
#
_symmetry.space_group_name_H-M   'P 1'
#
loop_
_entity.id
_entity.type
_entity.pdbx_description
1 polymer ?
#
loop_
_entity_poly.entity_id
_entity_poly.type
_entity_poly.pdbx_seq_one_letter_code
_entity_poly.pdbx_strand_id
1 'polypeptide(L)'
;MLFQDDTFLPASSSYVPPGLFEKVRRNGIVRATFRDANSQLWMPVEIHMSFDSQVRGNLLGDKYHFDSVVYTDIDVRDVKVLPQGVKDTT
;
A
#
# COMPACT_ATOMS: atom_id res chain seq x y z
N MET A 1 -7.63 -14.44 -4.99
CA MET A 1 -8.22 -13.35 -4.19
C MET A 1 -7.66 -13.50 -2.78
N LEU A 2 -6.90 -12.51 -2.29
CA LEU A 2 -6.31 -12.53 -0.95
C LEU A 2 -7.24 -11.72 -0.04
N PHE A 3 -7.67 -12.30 1.08
CA PHE A 3 -8.41 -11.60 2.13
C PHE A 3 -7.48 -11.58 3.34
N GLN A 4 -7.14 -10.39 3.82
CA GLN A 4 -6.26 -10.22 4.97
C GLN A 4 -6.81 -9.06 5.81
N ASP A 5 -6.77 -9.25 7.14
CA ASP A 5 -7.08 -8.18 8.09
C ASP A 5 -6.05 -7.06 7.90
N ASP A 6 -6.52 -5.83 7.76
CA ASP A 6 -5.65 -4.67 7.58
C ASP A 6 -6.04 -3.58 8.57
N THR A 7 -5.04 -2.98 9.21
CA THR A 7 -5.19 -1.92 10.21
C THR A 7 -4.34 -0.74 9.79
N PHE A 8 -4.98 0.36 9.40
CA PHE A 8 -4.29 1.56 8.93
C PHE A 8 -3.86 2.45 10.10
N LEU A 9 -2.63 2.30 10.58
CA LEU A 9 -2.05 3.12 11.65
C LEU A 9 -0.64 3.62 11.30
N PRO A 10 -0.29 4.89 11.61
CA PRO A 10 -1.16 5.98 12.04
C PRO A 10 -1.93 6.57 10.85
N ALA A 11 -3.25 6.74 10.98
CA ALA A 11 -4.02 7.47 9.98
C ALA A 11 -3.73 8.97 10.05
N SER A 12 -3.53 9.62 8.90
CA SER A 12 -3.50 11.09 8.81
C SER A 12 -4.79 11.67 9.40
N SER A 13 -4.72 12.86 10.02
CA SER A 13 -5.91 13.57 10.50
C SER A 13 -6.93 13.89 9.38
N SER A 14 -6.47 13.90 8.12
CA SER A 14 -7.30 14.08 6.93
C SER A 14 -7.69 12.78 6.23
N TYR A 15 -7.32 11.62 6.76
CA TYR A 15 -7.66 10.34 6.14
C TYR A 15 -9.16 10.07 6.29
N VAL A 16 -9.84 10.00 5.15
CA VAL A 16 -11.24 9.55 5.09
C VAL A 16 -11.24 8.05 4.79
N PRO A 17 -11.69 7.21 5.74
CA PRO A 17 -11.79 5.78 5.50
C PRO A 17 -12.75 5.52 4.33
N PRO A 18 -12.45 4.56 3.46
CA PRO A 18 -13.35 4.19 2.36
C PRO A 18 -14.71 3.73 2.91
N GLY A 19 -15.79 4.08 2.22
CA GLY A 19 -17.11 3.53 2.50
C GLY A 19 -17.10 2.01 2.38
N LEU A 20 -17.86 1.32 3.23
CA LEU A 20 -17.99 -0.13 3.11
C LEU A 20 -18.55 -0.50 1.74
N PHE A 21 -17.95 -1.49 1.10
CA PHE A 21 -18.35 -1.96 -0.24
C PHE A 21 -18.23 -0.91 -1.35
N GLU A 22 -17.70 0.28 -1.07
CA GLU A 22 -17.40 1.26 -2.10
C GLU A 22 -16.03 1.01 -2.69
N LYS A 23 -15.96 1.08 -4.02
CA LYS A 23 -14.71 0.97 -4.76
C LYS A 23 -14.12 2.36 -4.91
N VAL A 24 -12.92 2.57 -4.39
CA VAL A 24 -12.23 3.86 -4.43
C VAL A 24 -10.90 3.72 -5.15
N ARG A 25 -10.64 4.60 -6.14
CA ARG A 25 -9.34 4.68 -6.82
C ARG A 25 -8.29 5.25 -5.89
N ARG A 26 -7.13 4.59 -5.80
CA ARG A 26 -5.99 4.99 -4.98
C ARG A 26 -4.71 5.03 -5.80
N ASN A 27 -3.77 5.86 -5.35
CA ASN A 27 -2.37 5.76 -5.70
C ASN A 27 -1.64 5.23 -4.47
N GLY A 28 -0.72 4.29 -4.65
CA GLY A 28 0.08 3.73 -3.57
C GLY A 28 1.54 3.57 -3.97
N ILE A 29 2.36 3.38 -2.95
CA ILE A 29 3.79 3.10 -3.07
C ILE A 29 4.06 1.82 -2.29
N VAL A 30 4.55 0.79 -2.97
CA VAL A 30 5.08 -0.41 -2.32
C VAL A 30 6.58 -0.26 -2.20
N ARG A 31 7.08 -0.26 -0.96
CA ARG A 31 8.50 -0.31 -0.65
C ARG A 31 8.89 -1.76 -0.38
N ALA A 32 9.78 -2.28 -1.19
CA ALA A 32 10.25 -3.66 -1.08
C ALA A 32 11.75 -3.74 -1.34
N THR A 33 12.36 -4.82 -0.89
CA THR A 33 13.77 -5.09 -1.14
C THR A 33 13.89 -6.30 -2.05
N PHE A 34 14.51 -6.12 -3.22
CA PHE A 34 14.75 -7.20 -4.18
C PHE A 34 16.22 -7.57 -4.20
N ARG A 35 16.51 -8.84 -4.48
CA ARG A 35 17.89 -9.29 -4.67
C ARG A 35 18.27 -9.11 -6.14
N ASP A 36 19.25 -8.26 -6.41
CA ASP A 36 19.75 -8.07 -7.76
C ASP A 36 20.45 -9.34 -8.25
N ALA A 37 20.11 -9.78 -9.47
CA ALA A 37 20.60 -11.03 -10.00
C ALA A 37 22.11 -10.99 -10.28
N ASN A 38 22.66 -9.82 -10.62
CA ASN A 38 24.06 -9.68 -11.02
C ASN A 38 24.99 -9.49 -9.81
N SER A 39 24.71 -8.49 -8.98
CA SER A 39 25.50 -8.14 -7.80
C SER A 39 25.20 -9.00 -6.58
N GLN A 40 24.05 -9.71 -6.59
CA GLN A 40 23.54 -10.47 -5.45
C GLN A 40 23.22 -9.61 -4.21
N LEU A 41 23.27 -8.28 -4.33
CA LEU A 41 22.98 -7.33 -3.26
C LEU A 41 21.48 -7.11 -3.12
N TRP A 42 21.06 -6.79 -1.89
CA TRP A 42 19.70 -6.36 -1.59
C TRP A 42 19.53 -4.89 -1.97
N MET A 43 18.61 -4.63 -2.89
CA MET A 43 18.34 -3.31 -3.44
C MET A 43 16.93 -2.86 -3.03
N PRO A 44 16.80 -1.72 -2.33
CA PRO A 44 15.49 -1.16 -2.04
C PRO A 44 14.85 -0.61 -3.32
N VAL A 45 13.56 -0.85 -3.47
CA VAL A 45 12.76 -0.45 -4.64
C VAL A 45 11.45 0.15 -4.17
N GLU A 46 11.07 1.26 -4.80
CA GLU A 46 9.73 1.84 -4.72
C GLU A 46 8.96 1.50 -5.99
N ILE A 47 7.81 0.85 -5.82
CA ILE A 47 6.87 0.56 -6.90
C ILE A 47 5.70 1.52 -6.74
N HIS A 48 5.57 2.46 -7.67
CA HIS A 48 4.44 3.37 -7.73
C HIS A 48 3.31 2.73 -8.52
N MET A 49 2.14 2.67 -7.91
CA MET A 49 0.99 1.96 -8.46
C MET A 49 -0.28 2.78 -8.33
N SER A 50 -1.22 2.51 -9.23
CA SER A 50 -2.62 2.89 -9.03
C SER A 50 -3.48 1.64 -9.01
N PHE A 51 -4.52 1.66 -8.19
CA PHE A 51 -5.39 0.52 -7.98
C PHE A 51 -6.71 0.96 -7.40
N ASP A 52 -7.72 0.11 -7.54
CA ASP A 52 -8.98 0.25 -6.84
C ASP A 52 -8.91 -0.52 -5.53
N SER A 53 -9.27 0.12 -4.42
CA SER A 53 -9.45 -0.52 -3.11
C SER A 53 -10.93 -0.60 -2.76
N GLN A 54 -11.39 -1.76 -2.31
CA GLN A 54 -12.71 -1.94 -1.69
C GLN A 54 -12.53 -2.60 -0.32
N VAL A 55 -13.04 -1.97 0.72
CA VAL A 55 -12.99 -2.53 2.09
C VAL A 55 -14.30 -3.22 2.43
N ARG A 56 -14.19 -4.28 3.24
CA ARG A 56 -15.31 -4.93 3.92
C ARG A 56 -14.96 -4.99 5.40
N GLY A 57 -15.92 -4.66 6.25
CA GLY A 57 -15.71 -4.59 7.69
C GLY A 57 -16.95 -4.12 8.41
N ASN A 58 -16.84 -4.00 9.73
CA ASN A 58 -17.89 -3.48 10.59
C ASN A 58 -17.56 -2.05 11.05
N LEU A 59 -18.31 -1.05 10.56
CA LEU A 59 -18.14 0.37 10.96
C LEU A 59 -18.45 0.66 12.43
N LEU A 60 -19.06 -0.28 13.16
CA LEU A 60 -19.36 -0.14 14.59
C LEU A 60 -18.13 -0.39 15.49
N GLY A 61 -17.04 -0.93 14.94
CA GLY A 61 -15.78 -1.17 15.63
C GLY A 61 -14.75 -0.05 15.46
N ASP A 62 -13.46 -0.41 15.48
CA ASP A 62 -12.38 0.53 15.13
C ASP A 62 -12.53 0.93 13.65
N LYS A 63 -12.68 2.24 13.38
CA LYS A 63 -12.85 2.80 12.04
C LYS A 63 -11.66 2.56 11.10
N TYR A 64 -10.56 2.06 11.64
CA TYR A 64 -9.34 1.72 10.91
C TYR A 64 -9.10 0.21 10.78
N HIS A 65 -10.00 -0.62 11.29
CA HIS A 65 -9.95 -2.08 11.16
C HIS A 65 -10.95 -2.55 10.10
N PHE A 66 -10.48 -3.38 9.18
CA PHE A 66 -11.31 -3.97 8.13
C PHE A 66 -11.12 -5.49 8.11
N ASP A 67 -12.23 -6.26 8.10
CA ASP A 67 -12.23 -7.72 7.97
C ASP A 67 -11.57 -8.18 6.66
N SER A 68 -11.63 -7.34 5.62
CA SER A 68 -10.83 -7.54 4.41
C SER A 68 -10.73 -6.29 3.55
N VAL A 69 -9.62 -6.20 2.81
CA VAL A 69 -9.43 -5.25 1.72
C VAL A 69 -9.21 -6.00 0.43
N VAL A 70 -9.92 -5.61 -0.63
CA VAL A 70 -9.79 -6.16 -1.98
C VAL A 70 -9.17 -5.11 -2.88
N TYR A 71 -8.05 -5.45 -3.50
CA TYR A 71 -7.37 -4.62 -4.50
C TYR A 71 -7.66 -5.15 -5.92
N THR A 72 -8.09 -4.27 -6.82
CA THR A 72 -8.37 -4.61 -8.23
C THR A 72 -7.85 -3.51 -9.16
N ASP A 73 -7.85 -3.77 -10.47
CA ASP A 73 -7.37 -2.81 -11.49
C ASP A 73 -6.01 -2.20 -11.17
N ILE A 74 -5.08 -3.09 -10.78
CA ILE A 74 -3.73 -2.72 -10.38
C ILE A 74 -2.92 -2.39 -11.62
N ASP A 75 -2.42 -1.17 -11.67
CA ASP A 75 -1.56 -0.64 -12.71
C ASP A 75 -0.24 -0.16 -12.10
N VAL A 76 0.87 -0.75 -12.54
CA VAL A 76 2.23 -0.36 -12.13
C VAL A 76 2.68 0.78 -13.02
N ARG A 77 2.78 1.98 -12.44
CA ARG A 77 3.11 3.20 -13.18
C ARG A 77 4.61 3.44 -13.29
N ASP A 78 5.35 3.12 -12.24
CA ASP A 78 6.78 3.35 -12.18
C ASP A 78 7.47 2.42 -11.17
N VAL A 79 8.73 2.12 -11.40
CA VAL A 79 9.58 1.31 -10.52
C VAL A 79 10.93 2.00 -10.38
N LYS A 80 11.26 2.42 -9.16
CA LYS A 80 12.49 3.14 -8.85
C LYS A 80 13.37 2.34 -7.92
N VAL A 81 14.60 2.10 -8.33
CA VAL A 81 15.65 1.65 -7.41
C VAL A 81 16.05 2.83 -6.53
N LEU A 82 15.94 2.65 -5.21
CA LEU A 82 16.39 3.66 -4.27
C LEU A 82 17.91 3.55 -4.06
N PRO A 83 18.65 4.67 -3.99
CA PRO A 83 20.06 4.63 -3.65
C PRO A 83 20.25 4.06 -2.24
N GLN A 84 21.22 3.17 -2.05
CA GLN A 84 21.61 2.74 -0.72
C GLN A 84 22.20 3.95 0.04
N GLY A 85 21.49 4.44 1.06
CA GLY A 85 22.04 5.39 2.02
C GLY A 85 21.71 6.88 1.82
N VAL A 86 20.62 7.25 1.15
CA VAL A 86 20.08 8.61 1.35
C VAL A 86 19.46 8.65 2.74
N LYS A 87 20.19 9.24 3.70
CA LYS A 87 19.61 9.64 4.98
C LYS A 87 18.40 10.52 4.67
N ASP A 88 17.21 10.07 5.07
CA ASP A 88 16.06 10.95 5.21
C ASP A 88 16.52 12.13 6.08
N THR A 89 16.81 13.24 5.42
CA THR A 89 17.14 14.48 6.09
C THR A 89 15.87 15.28 6.03
N THR A 90 15.07 15.18 7.08
CA THR A 90 14.03 16.14 7.43
C THR A 90 14.05 16.32 8.93
#